data_AF-A0A9N9X301-F1
#
_entry.id   AF-A0A9N9X301-F1
#
_cell.length_a   1.000
_cell.length_b   1.000
_cell.length_c   1.000
_cell.angle_alpha   90.00
_cell.angle_beta   90.00
_cell.angle_gamma   90.00
#
_symmetry.space_group_name_H-M   'P 1'
#
loop_
_entity.id
_entity.type
_entity.pdbx_description
1 polymer ?
#
loop_
_entity_poly.entity_id
_entity_poly.type
_entity_poly.pdbx_seq_one_letter_code
_entity_poly.pdbx_strand_id
1 'polypeptide(L)'
;MATTWSNSSSFSDFHEEEEEYIPSESENVSTDTDNEVELPQTPFKGRKRKSHPELSKQGLRKRQVKSGEEHLSSKNNLVRNKGCILSNCCRVCKLNCPEKISEIRQMEIFRHFYAIDWTAKDAFISGQIIVEPAKRKFSKKEVSRRQKTRTYRLQDVDGNDHRVCEVFFKSVLDVCDGKITKALKRKSASGTPVSDKRGRHTPHNKTNLEDTNYLKEFITKFPVYESHNCRHHTAKKYLPPNLNISLMYAEYKRCCETDQRKISSLFVFRDVFNHSFDLSFHRPQKSTCQKCDNFNIILKTELDDVKKRNTELEKTLHQRKAGAVKTLKKKEIDEAKNSIGLKHVAVFDLQRTLPVPALSTSVAYYKRQMWVFNLCIHDEVRNVGHMFIWDESIASRGAQEIVSCLIKYISLLPDTPNKIINLYSDACGGHRNIKVVLGLLDELQKNGVGVKEINLKFFVSGHSFSTCDQNFGVIDKEKKYHENIYKPDDWVSVIRHAKKK
;
A
#
# COMPACT_ATOMS: atom_id res chain seq x y z
N MET A 1 49.74 -33.01 -35.95
CA MET A 1 49.42 -32.10 -37.07
C MET A 1 48.84 -30.84 -36.46
N ALA A 2 49.68 -29.80 -36.36
CA ALA A 2 49.28 -28.49 -35.90
C ALA A 2 48.91 -27.67 -37.13
N THR A 3 47.71 -27.09 -37.14
CA THR A 3 47.27 -26.16 -38.17
C THR A 3 46.90 -24.84 -37.50
N THR A 4 47.66 -23.84 -37.88
CA THR A 4 47.55 -22.41 -37.55
C THR A 4 46.57 -21.70 -38.50
N TRP A 5 46.35 -20.40 -38.23
CA TRP A 5 45.69 -19.35 -39.05
C TRP A 5 44.17 -19.18 -38.81
N SER A 6 43.58 -17.98 -38.72
CA SER A 6 44.09 -16.59 -38.84
C SER A 6 42.97 -15.63 -38.39
N ASN A 7 43.38 -14.50 -37.81
CA ASN A 7 42.54 -13.38 -37.42
C ASN A 7 42.37 -12.44 -38.63
N SER A 8 41.15 -12.08 -39.01
CA SER A 8 40.90 -11.01 -39.99
C SER A 8 39.67 -10.19 -39.61
N SER A 9 39.95 -8.98 -39.13
CA SER A 9 39.01 -7.88 -38.96
C SER A 9 38.76 -7.19 -40.31
N SER A 10 37.50 -7.00 -40.69
CA SER A 10 37.14 -6.07 -41.77
C SER A 10 36.07 -5.11 -41.25
N PHE A 11 36.52 -3.88 -41.04
CA PHE A 11 35.80 -2.66 -40.76
C PHE A 11 35.04 -2.24 -42.02
N SER A 12 33.77 -1.87 -41.91
CA SER A 12 32.99 -1.31 -43.03
C SER A 12 32.38 0.02 -42.58
N ASP A 13 32.93 1.10 -43.14
CA ASP A 13 32.52 2.48 -42.95
C ASP A 13 31.08 2.71 -43.44
N PHE A 14 30.24 3.29 -42.58
CA PHE A 14 28.94 3.84 -42.93
C PHE A 14 29.08 5.36 -42.95
N HIS A 15 28.84 5.96 -44.11
CA HIS A 15 28.68 7.40 -44.28
C HIS A 15 27.35 7.85 -43.65
N GLU A 16 27.41 8.73 -42.65
CA GLU A 16 26.27 9.50 -42.12
C GLU A 16 26.12 10.79 -42.93
N GLU A 17 24.92 11.02 -43.48
CA GLU A 17 24.47 12.33 -43.95
C GLU A 17 23.89 13.09 -42.75
N GLU A 18 24.48 14.26 -42.47
CA GLU A 18 24.05 15.21 -41.46
C GLU A 18 22.79 15.97 -41.92
N GLU A 19 21.70 15.92 -41.14
CA GLU A 19 20.64 16.92 -41.20
C GLU A 19 20.74 17.84 -39.97
N GLU A 20 21.02 19.11 -40.23
CA GLU A 20 21.09 20.22 -39.28
C GLU A 20 19.78 20.43 -38.52
N TYR A 21 19.85 20.44 -37.19
CA TYR A 21 18.79 20.93 -36.32
C TYR A 21 19.17 22.30 -35.74
N ILE A 22 18.44 23.33 -36.15
CA ILE A 22 18.58 24.74 -35.75
C ILE A 22 17.91 24.95 -34.37
N PRO A 23 18.61 25.45 -33.32
CA PRO A 23 17.99 25.83 -32.06
C PRO A 23 17.58 27.30 -32.06
N SER A 24 16.31 27.59 -31.75
CA SER A 24 15.81 28.94 -31.55
C SER A 24 16.02 29.42 -30.10
N GLU A 25 16.75 30.54 -29.99
CA GLU A 25 16.83 31.60 -28.96
C GLU A 25 15.71 31.59 -27.90
N SER A 26 16.05 31.45 -26.60
CA SER A 26 16.47 32.48 -25.63
C SER A 26 15.38 33.49 -25.28
N GLU A 27 14.96 33.56 -24.01
CA GLU A 27 14.53 34.82 -23.40
C GLU A 27 14.69 34.80 -21.86
N ASN A 28 15.60 35.67 -21.41
CA ASN A 28 15.59 36.54 -20.24
C ASN A 28 15.65 35.98 -18.81
N VAL A 29 16.89 36.03 -18.31
CA VAL A 29 17.27 36.29 -16.92
C VAL A 29 16.92 37.73 -16.56
N SER A 30 16.16 37.92 -15.48
CA SER A 30 16.14 39.15 -14.71
C SER A 30 16.49 38.84 -13.25
N THR A 31 17.61 39.42 -12.83
CA THR A 31 18.05 39.54 -11.45
C THR A 31 17.16 40.54 -10.71
N ASP A 32 16.74 40.23 -9.48
CA ASP A 32 16.79 41.22 -8.39
C ASP A 32 16.46 40.63 -7.00
N THR A 33 17.46 40.76 -6.13
CA THR A 33 17.41 41.14 -4.70
C THR A 33 16.71 40.28 -3.64
N ASP A 34 17.45 40.14 -2.54
CA ASP A 34 17.19 39.36 -1.34
C ASP A 34 15.88 39.71 -0.63
N ASN A 35 15.13 38.67 -0.29
CA ASN A 35 14.24 38.65 0.88
C ASN A 35 14.21 37.24 1.44
N GLU A 36 14.79 37.06 2.63
CA GLU A 36 14.65 35.84 3.44
C GLU A 36 13.18 35.61 3.75
N VAL A 37 12.56 34.69 3.00
CA VAL A 37 11.26 34.12 3.35
C VAL A 37 11.53 32.76 3.96
N GLU A 38 11.29 32.63 5.27
CA GLU A 38 11.25 31.33 5.95
C GLU A 38 10.32 30.38 5.19
N LEU A 39 10.92 29.35 4.58
CA LEU A 39 10.19 28.28 3.90
C LEU A 39 9.27 27.55 4.90
N PRO A 40 7.97 27.39 4.61
CA PRO A 40 7.08 26.65 5.48
C PRO A 40 7.55 25.21 5.60
N GLN A 41 7.80 24.75 6.84
CA GLN A 41 8.15 23.36 7.13
C GLN A 41 7.16 22.42 6.46
N THR A 42 7.63 21.67 5.45
CA THR A 42 6.77 20.74 4.71
C THR A 42 6.12 19.74 5.70
N PRO A 43 4.80 19.51 5.62
CA PRO A 43 4.12 18.63 6.57
C PRO A 43 4.62 17.20 6.39
N PHE A 44 5.13 16.62 7.48
CA PHE A 44 5.61 15.24 7.50
C PHE A 44 4.58 14.28 6.90
N LYS A 45 4.99 13.50 5.88
CA LYS A 45 4.15 12.48 5.25
C LYS A 45 4.14 11.25 6.17
N GLY A 46 2.99 10.86 6.70
CA GLY A 46 2.85 9.68 7.56
C GLY A 46 2.83 8.35 6.78
N ARG A 47 3.23 7.26 7.45
CA ARG A 47 3.23 5.88 6.92
C ARG A 47 1.83 5.34 6.59
N LYS A 48 0.80 5.74 7.36
CA LYS A 48 -0.58 5.25 7.20
C LYS A 48 -1.36 6.11 6.20
N ARG A 49 -2.29 5.49 5.45
CA ARG A 49 -3.21 6.20 4.55
C ARG A 49 -3.99 7.27 5.33
N LYS A 50 -4.22 8.43 4.70
CA LYS A 50 -5.05 9.48 5.28
C LYS A 50 -6.47 8.93 5.51
N SER A 51 -7.00 9.19 6.71
CA SER A 51 -8.38 8.85 7.03
C SER A 51 -9.32 9.84 6.34
N HIS A 52 -10.46 9.33 5.87
CA HIS A 52 -11.56 10.09 5.27
C HIS A 52 -12.80 9.96 6.17
N PRO A 53 -12.93 10.78 7.24
CA PRO A 53 -14.00 10.64 8.24
C PRO A 53 -15.40 10.77 7.66
N GLU A 54 -15.55 11.51 6.57
CA GLU A 54 -16.78 11.72 5.80
C GLU A 54 -17.32 10.41 5.17
N LEU A 55 -16.41 9.52 4.77
CA LEU A 55 -16.74 8.20 4.21
C LEU A 55 -16.92 7.13 5.28
N SER A 56 -16.59 7.43 6.55
CA SER A 56 -16.82 6.49 7.65
C SER A 56 -18.32 6.23 7.83
N LYS A 57 -18.68 5.08 8.42
CA LYS A 57 -20.06 4.75 8.79
C LYS A 57 -20.74 5.90 9.58
N GLN A 58 -19.99 6.56 10.46
CA GLN A 58 -20.50 7.70 11.23
C GLN A 58 -20.65 8.97 10.39
N GLY A 59 -19.71 9.23 9.47
CA GLY A 59 -19.74 10.36 8.54
C GLY A 59 -20.92 10.28 7.58
N LEU A 60 -21.08 9.12 6.93
CA LEU A 60 -22.22 8.82 6.06
C LEU A 60 -23.55 8.97 6.80
N ARG A 61 -23.67 8.41 8.00
CA ARG A 61 -24.87 8.57 8.83
C ARG A 61 -25.16 10.04 9.17
N LYS A 62 -24.14 10.83 9.55
CA LYS A 62 -24.33 12.27 9.82
C LYS A 62 -24.85 13.02 8.59
N ARG A 63 -24.37 12.66 7.40
CA ARG A 63 -24.85 13.20 6.12
C ARG A 63 -26.31 12.81 5.86
N GLN A 64 -26.65 11.53 5.96
CA GLN A 64 -28.02 11.03 5.74
C GLN A 64 -29.03 11.66 6.72
N VAL A 65 -28.67 11.78 8.01
CA VAL A 65 -29.51 12.46 9.01
C VAL A 65 -29.71 13.95 8.65
N LYS A 66 -28.67 14.60 8.10
CA LYS A 66 -28.77 16.00 7.64
C LYS A 66 -29.71 16.10 6.44
N SER A 67 -29.56 15.26 5.42
CA SER A 67 -30.40 15.30 4.21
C SER A 67 -31.79 14.72 4.41
N GLY A 68 -32.07 14.11 5.57
CA GLY A 68 -33.36 13.47 5.82
C GLY A 68 -33.51 12.16 5.05
N GLU A 69 -32.41 11.53 4.65
CA GLU A 69 -32.41 10.23 3.98
C GLU A 69 -32.65 9.10 5.00
N GLU A 70 -33.10 7.97 4.48
CA GLU A 70 -33.19 6.73 5.26
C GLU A 70 -31.81 6.32 5.76
N HIS A 71 -31.72 5.94 7.03
CA HIS A 71 -30.45 5.55 7.64
C HIS A 71 -30.64 4.63 8.84
N LEU A 72 -29.55 3.94 9.21
CA LEU A 72 -29.49 3.17 10.45
C LEU A 72 -29.02 4.07 11.60
N SER A 73 -29.74 4.03 12.72
CA SER A 73 -29.33 4.68 13.96
C SER A 73 -28.05 4.05 14.55
N SER A 74 -27.44 4.70 15.57
CA SER A 74 -26.31 4.08 16.30
C SER A 74 -26.63 2.73 16.93
N LYS A 75 -27.91 2.41 17.14
CA LYS A 75 -28.40 1.14 17.68
C LYS A 75 -28.90 0.17 16.58
N ASN A 76 -28.55 0.43 15.31
CA ASN A 76 -28.98 -0.33 14.13
C ASN A 76 -30.50 -0.35 13.85
N ASN A 77 -31.30 0.50 14.49
CA ASN A 77 -32.71 0.67 14.11
C ASN A 77 -32.82 1.48 12.81
N LEU A 78 -33.67 1.05 11.88
CA LEU A 78 -34.00 1.76 10.64
C LEU A 78 -34.80 3.02 10.92
N VAL A 79 -34.31 4.15 10.45
CA VAL A 79 -35.00 5.44 10.46
C VAL A 79 -35.35 5.77 9.00
N ARG A 80 -36.65 5.73 8.69
CA ARG A 80 -37.16 6.02 7.34
C ARG A 80 -36.80 7.45 6.91
N ASN A 81 -36.74 7.65 5.60
CA ASN A 81 -36.52 8.96 5.02
C ASN A 81 -37.62 9.95 5.46
N LYS A 82 -37.22 11.22 5.54
CA LYS A 82 -38.09 12.35 5.74
C LYS A 82 -38.87 12.62 4.47
N GLY A 83 -40.13 13.04 4.62
CA GLY A 83 -41.00 13.32 3.49
C GLY A 83 -42.02 14.40 3.80
N CYS A 84 -42.20 15.34 2.87
CA CYS A 84 -43.29 16.30 2.92
C CYS A 84 -44.63 15.54 2.81
N ILE A 85 -45.49 15.64 3.83
CA ILE A 85 -46.83 15.05 3.78
C ILE A 85 -47.77 16.09 3.17
N LEU A 86 -48.02 15.95 1.88
CA LEU A 86 -48.78 16.91 1.08
C LEU A 86 -50.19 17.15 1.65
N SER A 87 -50.57 18.43 1.71
CA SER A 87 -51.92 18.88 2.07
C SER A 87 -52.41 18.39 3.44
N ASN A 88 -51.53 17.81 4.25
CA ASN A 88 -51.86 17.27 5.56
C ASN A 88 -51.98 18.40 6.58
N CYS A 89 -53.20 18.60 7.07
CA CYS A 89 -53.58 19.67 7.98
C CYS A 89 -54.43 19.12 9.13
N CYS A 90 -54.77 19.95 10.12
CA CYS A 90 -55.72 19.53 11.15
C CYS A 90 -57.09 19.23 10.53
N ARG A 91 -57.82 18.23 11.07
CA ARG A 91 -59.11 17.72 10.55
C ARG A 91 -60.12 18.82 10.19
N VAL A 92 -60.10 19.93 10.92
CA VAL A 92 -60.86 21.15 10.61
C VAL A 92 -59.89 22.32 10.60
N CYS A 93 -59.42 22.71 9.41
CA CYS A 93 -58.46 23.80 9.27
C CYS A 93 -59.17 25.15 9.11
N LYS A 94 -59.22 25.96 10.17
CA LYS A 94 -59.78 27.32 10.13
C LYS A 94 -58.91 28.33 9.36
N LEU A 95 -57.71 27.93 8.94
CA LEU A 95 -56.72 28.82 8.31
C LEU A 95 -56.56 28.56 6.81
N ASN A 96 -57.27 27.56 6.25
CA ASN A 96 -57.17 27.11 4.86
C ASN A 96 -55.72 26.95 4.39
N CYS A 97 -54.87 26.28 5.19
CA CYS A 97 -53.44 26.19 4.91
C CYS A 97 -53.09 25.54 3.56
N PRO A 98 -53.75 24.44 3.13
CA PRO A 98 -53.47 23.82 1.82
C PRO A 98 -53.82 24.72 0.63
N GLU A 99 -54.81 25.60 0.75
CA GLU A 99 -55.17 26.56 -0.31
C GLU A 99 -54.13 27.67 -0.46
N LYS A 100 -53.49 28.06 0.66
CA LYS A 100 -52.49 29.14 0.69
C LYS A 100 -51.11 28.70 0.23
N ILE A 101 -50.76 27.44 0.43
CA ILE A 101 -49.46 26.89 0.08
C ILE A 101 -49.68 25.65 -0.79
N SER A 102 -49.51 25.82 -2.11
CA SER A 102 -49.69 24.74 -3.09
C SER A 102 -48.78 23.55 -2.82
N GLU A 103 -49.19 22.36 -3.27
CA GLU A 103 -48.40 21.13 -3.07
C GLU A 103 -46.99 21.22 -3.67
N ILE A 104 -46.87 21.86 -4.83
CA ILE A 104 -45.57 22.14 -5.47
C ILE A 104 -44.70 22.98 -4.52
N ARG A 105 -45.26 24.05 -3.95
CA ARG A 105 -44.55 24.92 -3.01
C ARG A 105 -44.17 24.19 -1.72
N GLN A 106 -45.03 23.32 -1.21
CA GLN A 106 -44.72 22.47 -0.05
C GLN A 106 -43.48 21.59 -0.32
N MET A 107 -43.39 20.98 -1.51
CA MET A 107 -42.23 20.18 -1.90
C MET A 107 -40.95 21.02 -2.06
N GLU A 108 -41.04 22.22 -2.63
CA GLU A 108 -39.90 23.13 -2.76
C GLU A 108 -39.34 23.53 -1.39
N ILE A 109 -40.22 23.95 -0.48
CA ILE A 109 -39.84 24.32 0.89
C ILE A 109 -39.16 23.15 1.59
N PHE A 110 -39.71 21.93 1.46
CA PHE A 110 -39.12 20.72 2.02
C PHE A 110 -37.73 20.43 1.45
N ARG A 111 -37.58 20.43 0.12
CA ARG A 111 -36.30 20.15 -0.56
C ARG A 111 -35.23 21.16 -0.16
N HIS A 112 -35.56 22.45 -0.16
CA HIS A 112 -34.65 23.50 0.27
C HIS A 112 -34.25 23.33 1.74
N PHE A 113 -35.22 23.06 2.62
CA PHE A 113 -34.97 22.83 4.04
C PHE A 113 -34.03 21.64 4.30
N TYR A 114 -34.07 20.58 3.49
CA TYR A 114 -33.18 19.43 3.66
C TYR A 114 -31.81 19.54 2.97
N ALA A 115 -31.66 20.46 2.01
CA ALA A 115 -30.37 20.77 1.37
C ALA A 115 -29.40 21.57 2.27
N ILE A 116 -29.94 22.45 3.12
CA ILE A 116 -29.15 23.38 3.95
C ILE A 116 -28.53 22.74 5.20
N ASP A 117 -27.55 23.42 5.83
CA ASP A 117 -26.85 22.97 7.03
C ASP A 117 -27.71 23.04 8.32
N TRP A 118 -27.22 22.42 9.41
CA TRP A 118 -27.98 22.38 10.67
C TRP A 118 -28.27 23.77 11.24
N THR A 119 -27.35 24.72 11.07
CA THR A 119 -27.48 26.08 11.58
C THR A 119 -28.54 26.84 10.79
N ALA A 120 -28.49 26.75 9.45
CA ALA A 120 -29.51 27.35 8.58
C ALA A 120 -30.90 26.72 8.78
N LYS A 121 -31.02 25.42 9.07
CA LYS A 121 -32.31 24.82 9.44
C LYS A 121 -32.89 25.42 10.72
N ASP A 122 -32.05 25.62 11.74
CA ASP A 122 -32.47 26.26 12.99
C ASP A 122 -32.85 27.75 12.73
N ALA A 123 -32.17 28.43 11.80
CA ALA A 123 -32.49 29.80 11.37
C ALA A 123 -33.86 29.86 10.67
N PHE A 124 -34.07 28.98 9.69
CA PHE A 124 -35.31 28.89 8.93
C PHE A 124 -36.52 28.70 9.86
N ILE A 125 -36.47 27.71 10.76
CA ILE A 125 -37.54 27.46 11.73
C ILE A 125 -37.76 28.69 12.64
N SER A 126 -36.68 29.33 13.12
CA SER A 126 -36.78 30.44 14.07
C SER A 126 -37.23 31.76 13.44
N GLY A 127 -37.05 31.93 12.13
CA GLY A 127 -37.57 33.07 11.35
C GLY A 127 -39.05 32.90 10.98
N GLN A 128 -39.48 31.67 10.74
CA GLN A 128 -40.85 31.34 10.37
C GLN A 128 -41.82 31.20 11.56
N ILE A 129 -41.31 31.32 12.80
CA ILE A 129 -42.11 31.24 14.02
C ILE A 129 -42.02 32.56 14.80
N ILE A 130 -43.15 33.21 14.96
CA ILE A 130 -43.30 34.37 15.85
C ILE A 130 -43.71 33.85 17.24
N VAL A 131 -42.99 34.28 18.28
CA VAL A 131 -43.26 33.91 19.67
C VAL A 131 -43.74 35.13 20.44
N GLU A 132 -45.01 35.15 20.82
CA GLU A 132 -45.64 36.24 21.57
C GLU A 132 -45.98 35.80 23.00
N PRO A 133 -46.09 36.72 23.97
CA PRO A 133 -46.68 36.42 25.28
C PRO A 133 -48.16 36.02 25.13
N ALA A 134 -48.65 35.14 26.01
CA ALA A 134 -50.04 34.68 25.96
C ALA A 134 -51.02 35.83 26.31
N LYS A 135 -51.82 36.27 25.33
CA LYS A 135 -52.73 37.45 25.43
C LYS A 135 -54.00 37.23 26.29
N ARG A 136 -54.41 35.99 26.58
CA ARG A 136 -55.62 35.67 27.40
C ARG A 136 -55.33 34.55 28.41
N LYS A 137 -55.73 34.75 29.68
CA LYS A 137 -55.69 33.74 30.75
C LYS A 137 -57.11 33.23 31.02
N PHE A 138 -57.37 31.95 30.82
CA PHE A 138 -58.68 31.32 31.12
C PHE A 138 -58.69 30.51 32.43
N SER A 139 -57.56 30.42 33.13
CA SER A 139 -57.38 29.64 34.35
C SER A 139 -57.23 30.55 35.56
N LYS A 140 -57.90 30.22 36.67
CA LYS A 140 -57.79 30.92 37.97
C LYS A 140 -56.46 30.69 38.71
N LYS A 141 -55.57 29.79 38.22
CA LYS A 141 -54.22 29.57 38.80
C LYS A 141 -53.27 30.73 38.44
N GLU A 142 -52.51 31.22 39.42
CA GLU A 142 -51.54 32.33 39.27
C GLU A 142 -50.50 32.10 38.17
N VAL A 143 -50.06 30.84 37.97
CA VAL A 143 -49.07 30.47 36.95
C VAL A 143 -49.68 29.54 35.90
N SER A 144 -49.84 30.05 34.67
CA SER A 144 -50.22 29.24 33.50
C SER A 144 -49.06 28.31 33.08
N ARG A 145 -49.35 27.06 32.73
CA ARG A 145 -48.36 26.17 32.08
C ARG A 145 -47.93 26.68 30.70
N ARG A 146 -48.76 27.50 30.04
CA ARG A 146 -48.48 28.10 28.72
C ARG A 146 -48.28 29.61 28.87
N GLN A 147 -47.02 30.02 28.84
CA GLN A 147 -46.60 31.43 28.97
C GLN A 147 -46.40 32.14 27.62
N LYS A 148 -46.21 31.36 26.54
CA LYS A 148 -45.92 31.87 25.20
C LYS A 148 -46.86 31.24 24.16
N THR A 149 -47.27 32.04 23.18
CA THR A 149 -48.01 31.62 21.99
C THR A 149 -47.07 31.63 20.79
N ARG A 150 -47.14 30.59 19.96
CA ARG A 150 -46.35 30.46 18.73
C ARG A 150 -47.28 30.63 17.53
N THR A 151 -46.89 31.49 16.60
CA THR A 151 -47.56 31.67 15.31
C THR A 151 -46.61 31.20 14.21
N TYR A 152 -47.06 30.23 13.41
CA TYR A 152 -46.29 29.62 12.33
C TYR A 152 -46.62 30.28 11.00
N ARG A 153 -45.61 30.54 10.17
CA ARG A 153 -45.74 31.13 8.84
C ARG A 153 -44.98 30.30 7.81
N LEU A 154 -45.44 30.33 6.56
CA LEU A 154 -44.75 29.79 5.39
C LEU A 154 -44.98 30.73 4.21
N GLN A 155 -44.00 30.80 3.31
CA GLN A 155 -44.08 31.66 2.13
C GLN A 155 -44.72 30.94 0.95
N ASP A 156 -45.62 31.62 0.25
CA ASP A 156 -46.14 31.17 -1.03
C ASP A 156 -45.07 31.28 -2.15
N VAL A 157 -45.50 31.05 -3.40
CA VAL A 157 -44.64 31.10 -4.58
C VAL A 157 -44.14 32.52 -4.86
N ASP A 158 -44.93 33.53 -4.49
CA ASP A 158 -44.66 34.95 -4.67
C ASP A 158 -43.85 35.56 -3.51
N GLY A 159 -43.58 34.77 -2.46
CA GLY A 159 -42.79 35.17 -1.30
C GLY A 159 -43.61 35.79 -0.16
N ASN A 160 -44.94 35.79 -0.24
CA ASN A 160 -45.79 36.35 0.82
C ASN A 160 -45.90 35.37 2.00
N ASP A 161 -45.74 35.90 3.23
CA ASP A 161 -45.85 35.12 4.47
C ASP A 161 -47.32 34.81 4.81
N HIS A 162 -47.71 33.54 4.72
CA HIS A 162 -49.04 33.06 5.14
C HIS A 162 -49.01 32.42 6.51
N ARG A 163 -49.96 32.79 7.38
CA ARG A 163 -50.14 32.12 8.67
C ARG A 163 -50.70 30.70 8.46
N VAL A 164 -49.99 29.71 8.97
CA VAL A 164 -50.38 28.30 8.90
C VAL A 164 -50.58 27.68 10.28
N CYS A 165 -51.30 26.56 10.35
CA CYS A 165 -51.45 25.82 11.59
C CYS A 165 -50.18 25.02 11.90
N GLU A 166 -49.99 24.67 13.18
CA GLU A 166 -48.82 23.91 13.62
C GLU A 166 -48.71 22.53 12.97
N VAL A 167 -49.85 21.86 12.74
CA VAL A 167 -49.90 20.54 12.10
C VAL A 167 -49.38 20.63 10.67
N PHE A 168 -49.82 21.64 9.91
CA PHE A 168 -49.39 21.88 8.54
C PHE A 168 -47.90 22.26 8.45
N PHE A 169 -47.42 23.10 9.38
CA PHE A 169 -46.00 23.44 9.43
C PHE A 169 -45.11 22.21 9.67
N LYS A 170 -45.54 21.31 10.56
CA LYS A 170 -44.82 20.06 10.85
C LYS A 170 -44.90 19.06 9.71
N SER A 171 -46.02 18.98 9.00
CA SER A 171 -46.19 18.06 7.86
C SER A 171 -45.34 18.47 6.65
N VAL A 172 -45.26 19.77 6.36
CA VAL A 172 -44.44 20.31 5.27
C VAL A 172 -42.95 20.09 5.51
N LEU A 173 -42.46 20.25 6.74
CA LEU A 173 -41.03 20.12 7.07
C LEU A 173 -40.62 18.74 7.62
N ASP A 174 -41.59 17.87 7.95
CA ASP A 174 -41.41 16.60 8.65
C ASP A 174 -40.55 16.73 9.93
N VAL A 175 -40.93 17.68 10.78
CA VAL A 175 -40.23 18.00 12.04
C VAL A 175 -41.12 17.76 13.26
N CYS A 176 -40.51 17.29 14.34
CA CYS A 176 -41.17 17.12 15.63
C CYS A 176 -41.09 18.37 16.51
N ASP A 177 -41.92 18.45 17.55
CA ASP A 177 -41.92 19.53 18.54
C ASP A 177 -40.57 19.78 19.21
N GLY A 178 -39.79 18.70 19.41
CA GLY A 178 -38.45 18.78 19.98
C GLY A 178 -37.51 19.59 19.10
N LYS A 179 -37.58 19.43 17.77
CA LYS A 179 -36.76 20.18 16.81
C LYS A 179 -37.13 21.67 16.81
N ILE A 180 -38.43 21.99 16.80
CA ILE A 180 -38.93 23.36 16.88
C ILE A 180 -38.48 24.04 18.18
N THR A 181 -38.68 23.36 19.32
CA THR A 181 -38.31 23.89 20.63
C THR A 181 -36.80 24.11 20.76
N LYS A 182 -35.99 23.22 20.18
CA LYS A 182 -34.53 23.35 20.18
C LYS A 182 -34.05 24.51 19.30
N ALA A 183 -34.65 24.71 18.13
CA ALA A 183 -34.34 25.84 17.26
C ALA A 183 -34.63 27.18 17.98
N LEU A 184 -35.82 27.30 18.60
CA LEU A 184 -36.20 28.50 19.35
C LEU A 184 -35.31 28.76 20.58
N LYS A 185 -34.86 27.71 21.29
CA LYS A 185 -33.92 27.85 22.43
C LYS A 185 -32.51 28.29 22.00
N ARG A 186 -32.13 28.03 20.75
CA ARG A 186 -30.81 28.37 20.19
C ARG A 186 -30.77 29.74 19.52
N LYS A 187 -31.90 30.44 19.45
CA LYS A 187 -31.97 31.82 18.97
C LYS A 187 -31.22 32.72 19.95
N SER A 188 -30.17 33.39 19.48
CA SER A 188 -29.44 34.38 20.28
C SER A 188 -30.29 35.63 20.52
N ALA A 189 -29.85 36.49 21.44
CA ALA A 189 -30.49 37.80 21.66
C ALA A 189 -30.54 38.66 20.38
N SER A 190 -29.56 38.49 19.48
CA SER A 190 -29.46 39.17 18.18
C SER A 190 -30.30 38.52 17.06
N GLY A 191 -31.12 37.51 17.36
CA GLY A 191 -32.05 36.89 16.40
C GLY A 191 -31.46 35.80 15.50
N THR A 192 -30.14 35.63 15.47
CA THR A 192 -29.45 34.56 14.72
C THR A 192 -29.25 33.30 15.57
N PRO A 193 -29.31 32.07 14.99
CA PRO A 193 -29.01 30.85 15.75
C PRO A 193 -27.54 30.77 16.15
N VAL A 194 -27.29 30.26 17.36
CA VAL A 194 -25.93 29.93 17.82
C VAL A 194 -25.32 28.82 16.94
N SER A 195 -24.03 28.95 16.61
CA SER A 195 -23.29 27.98 15.79
C SER A 195 -23.34 26.56 16.36
N ASP A 196 -23.38 25.55 15.48
CA ASP A 196 -23.49 24.15 15.92
C ASP A 196 -22.19 23.66 16.59
N LYS A 197 -22.27 23.43 17.90
CA LYS A 197 -21.16 22.94 18.74
C LYS A 197 -21.06 21.41 18.82
N ARG A 198 -21.88 20.66 18.07
CA ARG A 198 -21.87 19.18 18.12
C ARG A 198 -20.51 18.61 17.74
N GLY A 199 -19.99 17.70 18.56
CA GLY A 199 -18.72 17.03 18.30
C GLY A 199 -17.49 17.93 18.38
N ARG A 200 -17.62 19.16 18.91
CA ARG A 200 -16.51 20.10 19.09
C ARG A 200 -15.94 20.13 20.51
N HIS A 201 -16.30 19.15 21.34
CA HIS A 201 -15.70 19.00 22.67
C HIS A 201 -14.31 18.37 22.54
N THR A 202 -13.33 18.96 23.21
CA THR A 202 -12.01 18.35 23.33
C THR A 202 -12.12 17.05 24.12
N PRO A 203 -11.66 15.91 23.59
CA PRO A 203 -11.64 14.65 24.33
C PRO A 203 -10.80 14.78 25.60
N HIS A 204 -11.28 14.25 26.72
CA HIS A 204 -10.55 14.26 28.00
C HIS A 204 -9.18 13.56 27.91
N ASN A 205 -9.06 12.57 27.02
CA ASN A 205 -7.85 11.79 26.80
C ASN A 205 -6.93 12.36 25.71
N LYS A 206 -7.13 13.60 25.27
CA LYS A 206 -6.26 14.22 24.26
C LYS A 206 -4.88 14.45 24.84
N THR A 207 -3.85 13.85 24.23
CA THR A 207 -2.45 14.07 24.58
C THR A 207 -2.08 15.55 24.40
N ASN A 208 -1.28 16.09 25.32
CA ASN A 208 -0.80 17.47 25.23
C ASN A 208 0.10 17.64 23.99
N LEU A 209 0.12 18.85 23.43
CA LEU A 209 0.92 19.18 22.26
C LEU A 209 2.43 19.09 22.58
N GLU A 210 2.84 19.49 23.78
CA GLU A 210 4.23 19.42 24.25
C GLU A 210 4.74 17.97 24.27
N ASP A 211 3.97 17.04 24.83
CA ASP A 211 4.31 15.61 24.86
C ASP A 211 4.43 15.04 23.43
N THR A 212 3.56 15.50 22.53
CA THR A 212 3.55 15.09 21.12
C THR A 212 4.78 15.61 20.37
N ASN A 213 5.21 16.84 20.64
CA ASN A 213 6.39 17.44 20.04
C ASN A 213 7.67 16.76 20.56
N TYR A 214 7.77 16.52 21.87
CA TYR A 214 8.89 15.80 22.46
C TYR A 214 9.03 14.38 21.87
N LEU A 215 7.91 13.67 21.64
CA LEU A 215 7.91 12.38 20.95
C LEU A 215 8.48 12.46 19.53
N LYS A 216 8.12 13.51 18.76
CA LYS A 216 8.67 13.71 17.41
C LYS A 216 10.16 13.99 17.46
N GLU A 217 10.59 14.89 18.33
CA GLU A 217 12.01 15.21 18.53
C GLU A 217 12.80 13.95 18.91
N PHE A 218 12.29 13.15 19.84
CA PHE A 218 12.90 11.88 20.24
C PHE A 218 13.04 10.90 19.07
N ILE A 219 11.99 10.70 18.27
CA ILE A 219 12.03 9.79 17.10
C ILE A 219 13.06 10.28 16.06
N THR A 220 13.24 11.59 15.93
CA THR A 220 14.16 12.19 14.96
C THR A 220 15.64 11.99 15.36
N LYS A 221 15.93 11.64 16.62
CA LYS A 221 17.29 11.31 17.09
C LYS A 221 17.83 10.00 16.51
N PHE A 222 16.97 9.10 16.03
CA PHE A 222 17.43 7.83 15.46
C PHE A 222 18.02 8.02 14.07
N PRO A 223 19.17 7.39 13.75
CA PRO A 223 19.75 7.45 12.42
C PRO A 223 18.82 6.77 11.40
N VAL A 224 18.65 7.41 10.24
CA VAL A 224 17.81 6.92 9.15
C VAL A 224 18.63 6.78 7.87
N TYR A 225 18.34 5.72 7.12
CA TYR A 225 19.02 5.37 5.88
C TYR A 225 18.05 5.42 4.72
N GLU A 226 18.56 5.80 3.55
CA GLU A 226 17.82 5.66 2.30
C GLU A 226 18.15 4.33 1.65
N SER A 227 17.15 3.62 1.12
CA SER A 227 17.42 2.44 0.32
C SER A 227 17.99 2.87 -1.04
N HIS A 228 19.31 2.70 -1.22
CA HIS A 228 20.05 3.05 -2.43
C HIS A 228 19.41 2.51 -3.73
N ASN A 229 18.76 1.34 -3.67
CA ASN A 229 18.24 0.61 -4.83
C ASN A 229 16.74 0.83 -5.11
N CYS A 230 16.04 1.67 -4.33
CA CYS A 230 14.59 1.92 -4.53
C CYS A 230 14.26 3.40 -4.70
N ARG A 231 15.25 4.25 -5.02
CA ARG A 231 15.07 5.69 -5.23
C ARG A 231 14.07 6.01 -6.35
N HIS A 232 14.03 5.19 -7.40
CA HIS A 232 13.05 5.35 -8.48
C HIS A 232 11.60 4.98 -8.09
N HIS A 233 11.37 4.34 -6.95
CA HIS A 233 10.05 3.84 -6.57
C HIS A 233 9.50 4.41 -5.26
N THR A 234 10.35 4.82 -4.31
CA THR A 234 9.88 5.32 -2.99
C THR A 234 10.83 6.34 -2.36
N ALA A 235 10.29 7.44 -1.81
CA ALA A 235 11.00 8.39 -0.94
C ALA A 235 11.06 7.96 0.54
N LYS A 236 10.81 6.68 0.83
CA LYS A 236 10.72 6.12 2.18
C LYS A 236 12.11 6.00 2.82
N LYS A 237 12.23 6.44 4.07
CA LYS A 237 13.45 6.30 4.89
C LYS A 237 13.36 5.09 5.80
N TYR A 238 14.51 4.51 6.15
CA TYR A 238 14.62 3.25 6.87
C TYR A 238 15.43 3.38 8.16
N LEU A 239 14.90 2.83 9.25
CA LEU A 239 15.61 2.65 10.52
C LEU A 239 16.45 1.37 10.50
N PRO A 240 17.50 1.27 11.34
CA PRO A 240 18.34 0.07 11.46
C PRO A 240 17.53 -1.24 11.59
N PRO A 241 17.98 -2.37 11.01
CA PRO A 241 17.26 -3.65 11.02
C PRO A 241 17.12 -4.27 12.41
N ASN A 242 18.03 -3.96 13.32
CA ASN A 242 18.01 -4.40 14.72
C ASN A 242 17.09 -3.54 15.61
N LEU A 243 16.56 -2.43 15.08
CA LEU A 243 15.64 -1.55 15.80
C LEU A 243 14.20 -1.97 15.55
N ASN A 244 13.33 -1.80 16.54
CA ASN A 244 11.89 -1.96 16.40
C ASN A 244 11.16 -0.97 17.31
N ILE A 245 9.84 -0.81 17.14
CA ILE A 245 9.04 0.15 17.91
C ILE A 245 9.14 -0.10 19.43
N SER A 246 9.19 -1.37 19.85
CA SER A 246 9.27 -1.71 21.28
C SER A 246 10.61 -1.27 21.88
N LEU A 247 11.72 -1.48 21.17
CA LEU A 247 13.05 -1.02 21.58
C LEU A 247 13.15 0.50 21.60
N MET A 248 12.63 1.18 20.57
CA MET A 248 12.56 2.65 20.55
C MET A 248 11.76 3.20 21.72
N TYR A 249 10.65 2.54 22.07
CA TYR A 249 9.81 2.96 23.19
C TYR A 249 10.45 2.68 24.56
N ALA A 250 11.22 1.60 24.68
CA ALA A 250 12.01 1.34 25.89
C ALA A 250 13.04 2.45 26.12
N GLU A 251 13.75 2.87 25.06
CA GLU A 251 14.71 3.99 25.17
C GLU A 251 13.99 5.33 25.45
N TYR A 252 12.83 5.56 24.85
CA TYR A 252 11.99 6.73 25.14
C TYR A 252 11.65 6.83 26.63
N LYS A 253 11.23 5.71 27.25
CA LYS A 253 10.94 5.67 28.68
C LYS A 253 12.15 6.09 29.51
N ARG A 254 13.33 5.54 29.19
CA ARG A 254 14.58 5.83 29.88
C ARG A 254 14.95 7.32 29.76
N CYS A 255 14.75 7.93 28.59
CA CYS A 255 14.93 9.37 28.41
C CYS A 255 13.91 10.19 29.21
N CYS A 256 12.64 9.80 29.22
CA CYS A 256 11.63 10.49 30.02
C CYS A 256 11.91 10.42 31.53
N GLU A 257 12.40 9.29 32.03
CA GLU A 257 12.83 9.14 33.43
C GLU A 257 14.00 10.07 33.76
N THR A 258 14.98 10.17 32.85
CA THR A 258 16.14 11.07 32.99
C THR A 258 15.72 12.54 32.97
N ASP A 259 14.81 12.90 32.06
CA ASP A 259 14.32 14.27 31.87
C ASP A 259 13.18 14.65 32.84
N GLN A 260 12.81 13.75 33.77
CA GLN A 260 11.68 13.90 34.71
C GLN A 260 10.35 14.26 34.03
N ARG A 261 10.08 13.68 32.86
CA ARG A 261 8.87 13.93 32.06
C ARG A 261 7.84 12.82 32.22
N LYS A 262 6.56 13.20 32.04
CA LYS A 262 5.46 12.24 31.98
C LYS A 262 5.61 11.33 30.76
N ILE A 263 5.63 10.02 31.02
CA ILE A 263 5.74 9.01 29.97
C ILE A 263 4.41 8.92 29.19
N SER A 264 4.47 9.19 27.89
CA SER A 264 3.36 8.90 26.98
C SER A 264 3.17 7.40 26.78
N SER A 265 1.93 6.95 26.59
CA SER A 265 1.66 5.52 26.38
C SER A 265 2.23 5.01 25.05
N LEU A 266 2.49 3.70 24.97
CA LEU A 266 2.95 3.05 23.74
C LEU A 266 1.99 3.28 22.56
N PHE A 267 0.69 3.43 22.83
CA PHE A 267 -0.30 3.75 21.82
C PHE A 267 -0.02 5.11 21.18
N VAL A 268 0.17 6.15 22.00
CA VAL A 268 0.49 7.51 21.52
C VAL A 268 1.82 7.50 20.77
N PHE A 269 2.85 6.83 21.30
CA PHE A 269 4.14 6.69 20.62
C PHE A 269 3.98 6.07 19.22
N ARG A 270 3.22 4.97 19.12
CA ARG A 270 2.92 4.30 17.84
C ARG A 270 2.13 5.19 16.89
N ASP A 271 1.17 5.95 17.40
CA ASP A 271 0.35 6.86 16.60
C ASP A 271 1.22 7.95 15.99
N VAL A 272 2.04 8.63 16.81
CA VAL A 272 3.00 9.64 16.37
C VAL A 272 3.97 9.05 15.34
N PHE A 273 4.56 7.89 15.61
CA PHE A 273 5.46 7.22 14.67
C PHE A 273 4.80 6.93 13.32
N ASN A 274 3.57 6.40 13.31
CA ASN A 274 2.89 5.97 12.08
C ASN A 274 2.29 7.12 11.27
N HIS A 275 1.91 8.22 11.92
CA HIS A 275 1.21 9.33 11.26
C HIS A 275 2.10 10.55 11.03
N SER A 276 3.17 10.71 11.81
CA SER A 276 4.12 11.83 11.67
C SER A 276 5.40 11.45 10.93
N PHE A 277 5.63 10.18 10.59
CA PHE A 277 6.84 9.75 9.88
C PHE A 277 6.54 8.70 8.81
N ASP A 278 7.21 8.79 7.65
CA ASP A 278 7.25 7.71 6.64
C ASP A 278 8.48 6.82 6.83
N LEU A 279 8.67 6.34 8.06
CA LEU A 279 9.76 5.45 8.45
C LEU A 279 9.33 3.98 8.40
N SER A 280 10.26 3.13 7.98
CA SER A 280 10.13 1.67 8.08
C SER A 280 11.40 1.08 8.66
N PHE A 281 11.32 -0.08 9.30
CA PHE A 281 12.53 -0.82 9.66
C PHE A 281 13.15 -1.42 8.39
N HIS A 282 14.48 -1.46 8.35
CA HIS A 282 15.26 -1.87 7.18
C HIS A 282 14.77 -3.22 6.63
N ARG A 283 14.60 -3.28 5.30
CA ARG A 283 14.17 -4.49 4.58
C ARG A 283 15.41 -5.35 4.27
N PRO A 284 15.34 -6.69 4.30
CA PRO A 284 16.47 -7.53 3.92
C PRO A 284 16.99 -7.15 2.53
N GLN A 285 18.32 -7.11 2.40
CA GLN A 285 19.02 -6.77 1.16
C GLN A 285 18.51 -7.65 0.02
N LYS A 286 17.99 -7.03 -1.04
CA LYS A 286 17.89 -7.71 -2.33
C LYS A 286 19.32 -7.84 -2.84
N SER A 287 19.69 -9.01 -3.37
CA SER A 287 20.93 -9.17 -4.12
C SER A 287 20.95 -8.13 -5.24
N THR A 288 21.85 -7.16 -5.14
CA THR A 288 22.07 -6.19 -6.21
C THR A 288 23.00 -6.78 -7.26
N CYS A 289 22.85 -6.30 -8.49
CA CYS A 289 23.82 -6.59 -9.52
C CYS A 289 25.11 -5.81 -9.27
N GLN A 290 26.20 -6.52 -9.01
CA GLN A 290 27.53 -5.92 -8.80
C GLN A 290 27.96 -5.02 -9.96
N LYS A 291 27.64 -5.39 -11.22
CA LYS A 291 27.92 -4.53 -12.39
C LYS A 291 27.12 -3.22 -12.35
N CYS A 292 25.85 -3.29 -12.00
CA CYS A 292 25.03 -2.08 -11.84
C CYS A 292 25.54 -1.20 -10.70
N ASP A 293 25.96 -1.79 -9.58
CA ASP A 293 26.52 -1.05 -8.46
C ASP A 293 27.81 -0.34 -8.88
N ASN A 294 28.70 -1.03 -9.59
CA ASN A 294 29.93 -0.44 -10.14
C ASN A 294 29.62 0.71 -11.11
N PHE A 295 28.69 0.54 -12.05
CA PHE A 295 28.29 1.63 -12.97
C PHE A 295 27.77 2.84 -12.19
N ASN A 296 26.92 2.61 -11.18
CA ASN A 296 26.38 3.70 -10.38
C ASN A 296 27.43 4.42 -9.52
N ILE A 297 28.48 3.71 -9.08
CA ILE A 297 29.61 4.32 -8.39
C ILE A 297 30.40 5.19 -9.38
N ILE A 298 30.79 4.65 -10.53
CA ILE A 298 31.54 5.37 -11.57
C ILE A 298 30.81 6.63 -12.00
N LEU A 299 29.50 6.55 -12.28
CA LEU A 299 28.69 7.69 -12.69
C LEU A 299 28.64 8.82 -11.64
N LYS A 300 28.83 8.50 -10.36
CA LYS A 300 28.84 9.49 -9.26
C LYS A 300 30.21 10.08 -8.99
N THR A 301 31.27 9.29 -9.12
CA THR A 301 32.63 9.68 -8.72
C THR A 301 33.46 10.19 -9.88
N GLU A 302 33.17 9.76 -11.10
CA GLU A 302 33.93 10.17 -12.28
C GLU A 302 33.69 11.66 -12.57
N LEU A 303 34.74 12.35 -13.04
CA LEU A 303 34.67 13.76 -13.42
C LEU A 303 34.66 13.93 -14.93
N ASP A 304 35.22 12.95 -15.65
CA ASP A 304 35.26 12.92 -17.12
C ASP A 304 33.88 12.59 -17.73
N ASP A 305 33.33 13.55 -18.48
CA ASP A 305 32.03 13.44 -19.13
C ASP A 305 31.98 12.37 -20.23
N VAL A 306 33.10 12.06 -20.89
CA VAL A 306 33.17 11.02 -21.92
C VAL A 306 33.04 9.64 -21.27
N LYS A 307 33.79 9.40 -20.18
CA LYS A 307 33.69 8.15 -19.40
C LYS A 307 32.31 7.98 -18.77
N LYS A 308 31.69 9.06 -18.30
CA LYS A 308 30.30 9.02 -17.82
C LYS A 308 29.33 8.57 -18.92
N ARG A 309 29.40 9.18 -20.10
CA ARG A 309 28.53 8.82 -21.24
C ARG A 309 28.72 7.35 -21.64
N ASN A 310 29.97 6.88 -21.74
CA ASN A 310 30.27 5.48 -22.06
C ASN A 310 29.72 4.53 -20.99
N THR A 311 29.90 4.86 -19.71
CA THR A 311 29.38 4.07 -18.59
C THR A 311 27.84 4.01 -18.58
N GLU A 312 27.16 5.11 -18.88
CA GLU A 312 25.70 5.14 -18.98
C GLU A 312 25.19 4.30 -20.17
N LEU A 313 25.90 4.32 -21.30
CA LEU A 313 25.61 3.46 -22.45
C LEU A 313 25.78 1.98 -22.08
N GLU A 314 26.90 1.60 -21.46
CA GLU A 314 27.15 0.22 -21.03
C GLU A 314 26.11 -0.27 -20.02
N LYS A 315 25.75 0.59 -19.05
CA LYS A 315 24.69 0.33 -18.08
C LYS A 315 23.35 0.13 -18.76
N THR A 316 22.99 0.99 -19.72
CA THR A 316 21.76 0.87 -20.50
C THR A 316 21.72 -0.44 -21.28
N LEU A 317 22.82 -0.79 -21.95
CA LEU A 317 22.96 -2.05 -22.70
C LEU A 317 22.84 -3.26 -21.77
N HIS A 318 23.47 -3.24 -20.59
CA HIS A 318 23.37 -4.29 -19.58
C HIS A 318 21.93 -4.50 -19.10
N GLN A 319 21.21 -3.40 -18.81
CA GLN A 319 19.80 -3.46 -18.43
C GLN A 319 18.91 -3.96 -19.56
N ARG A 320 19.15 -3.55 -20.82
CA ARG A 320 18.44 -4.05 -22.01
C ARG A 320 18.64 -5.56 -22.19
N LYS A 321 19.87 -6.07 -22.04
CA LYS A 321 20.16 -7.51 -22.06
C LYS A 321 19.39 -8.26 -20.97
N ALA A 322 19.38 -7.73 -19.74
CA ALA A 322 18.62 -8.31 -18.63
C ALA A 322 17.11 -8.32 -18.90
N GLY A 323 16.58 -7.24 -19.50
CA GLY A 323 15.19 -7.14 -19.94
C GLY A 323 14.84 -8.17 -21.01
N ALA A 324 15.69 -8.32 -22.02
CA ALA A 324 15.49 -9.26 -23.13
C ALA A 324 15.38 -10.72 -22.65
N VAL A 325 16.24 -11.16 -21.72
CA VAL A 325 16.17 -12.52 -21.16
C VAL A 325 14.87 -12.76 -20.40
N LYS A 326 14.38 -11.76 -19.65
CA LYS A 326 13.09 -11.85 -18.93
C LYS A 326 11.91 -11.94 -19.90
N THR A 327 11.91 -11.12 -20.95
CA THR A 327 10.87 -11.16 -21.99
C THR A 327 10.88 -12.49 -22.72
N LEU A 328 12.07 -13.01 -23.07
CA LEU A 328 12.21 -14.32 -23.69
C LEU A 328 11.66 -15.43 -22.80
N LYS A 329 12.08 -15.48 -21.53
CA LYS A 329 11.57 -16.48 -20.57
C LYS A 329 10.04 -16.45 -20.50
N LYS A 330 9.46 -15.26 -20.39
CA LYS A 330 7.99 -15.09 -20.34
C LYS A 330 7.32 -15.62 -21.60
N LYS A 331 7.83 -15.26 -22.79
CA LYS A 331 7.33 -15.75 -24.08
C LYS A 331 7.34 -17.28 -24.13
N GLU A 332 8.42 -17.90 -23.69
CA GLU A 332 8.54 -19.37 -23.71
C GLU A 332 7.62 -20.07 -22.71
N ILE A 333 7.36 -19.47 -21.55
CA ILE A 333 6.36 -19.96 -20.60
C ILE A 333 4.97 -19.93 -21.25
N ASP A 334 4.63 -18.83 -21.92
CA ASP A 334 3.33 -18.68 -22.58
C ASP A 334 3.17 -19.68 -23.74
N GLU A 335 4.21 -19.90 -24.54
CA GLU A 335 4.23 -20.94 -25.58
C GLU A 335 4.11 -22.36 -25.01
N ALA A 336 4.77 -22.62 -23.88
CA ALA A 336 4.74 -23.93 -23.22
C ALA A 336 3.38 -24.25 -22.61
N LYS A 337 2.66 -23.24 -22.11
CA LYS A 337 1.26 -23.40 -21.67
C LYS A 337 0.33 -23.78 -22.82
N ASN A 338 0.61 -23.31 -24.03
CA ASN A 338 -0.17 -23.64 -25.22
C ASN A 338 0.24 -24.98 -25.87
N SER A 339 1.41 -25.51 -25.54
CA SER A 339 1.99 -26.75 -26.10
C SER A 339 2.13 -27.82 -25.01
N ILE A 340 1.00 -28.16 -24.37
CA ILE A 340 0.96 -29.00 -23.17
C ILE A 340 1.69 -30.33 -23.42
N GLY A 341 2.69 -30.60 -22.59
CA GLY A 341 3.49 -31.82 -22.64
C GLY A 341 4.60 -31.84 -23.69
N LEU A 342 4.59 -30.93 -24.68
CA LEU A 342 5.64 -30.87 -25.71
C LEU A 342 6.78 -29.92 -25.31
N LYS A 343 6.47 -28.79 -24.66
CA LYS A 343 7.46 -27.80 -24.25
C LYS A 343 7.48 -27.64 -22.73
N HIS A 344 8.68 -27.69 -22.16
CA HIS A 344 8.92 -27.54 -20.73
C HIS A 344 9.85 -26.35 -20.49
N VAL A 345 9.51 -25.51 -19.50
CA VAL A 345 10.34 -24.39 -19.08
C VAL A 345 10.60 -24.53 -17.60
N ALA A 346 11.87 -24.67 -17.23
CA ALA A 346 12.28 -24.79 -15.84
C ALA A 346 13.40 -23.82 -15.50
N VAL A 347 13.42 -23.36 -14.26
CA VAL A 347 14.55 -22.63 -13.69
C VAL A 347 15.23 -23.52 -12.67
N PHE A 348 16.55 -23.57 -12.65
CA PHE A 348 17.28 -24.27 -11.61
C PHE A 348 18.32 -23.38 -10.95
N ASP A 349 18.45 -23.55 -9.64
CA ASP A 349 19.46 -22.86 -8.84
C ASP A 349 19.82 -23.66 -7.59
N LEU A 350 21.03 -23.47 -7.10
CA LEU A 350 21.56 -24.15 -5.92
C LEU A 350 21.46 -23.22 -4.71
N GLN A 351 20.74 -23.65 -3.67
CA GLN A 351 20.60 -22.88 -2.44
C GLN A 351 21.96 -22.68 -1.76
N ARG A 352 22.09 -21.61 -0.98
CA ARG A 352 23.20 -21.48 -0.02
C ARG A 352 23.28 -22.74 0.85
N THR A 353 24.50 -23.16 1.17
CA THR A 353 24.78 -24.34 1.99
C THR A 353 24.04 -24.29 3.32
N LEU A 354 23.41 -25.41 3.66
CA LEU A 354 22.57 -25.58 4.83
C LEU A 354 23.42 -26.24 5.94
N PRO A 355 23.68 -25.57 7.08
CA PRO A 355 24.54 -26.12 8.12
C PRO A 355 23.87 -27.25 8.90
N VAL A 356 24.68 -28.23 9.29
CA VAL A 356 24.32 -29.27 10.26
C VAL A 356 25.49 -29.46 11.25
N PRO A 357 25.29 -29.33 12.57
CA PRO A 357 24.04 -28.89 13.21
C PRO A 357 23.81 -27.38 13.04
N ALA A 358 22.55 -26.97 13.00
CA ALA A 358 22.12 -25.58 13.11
C ALA A 358 21.37 -25.38 14.43
N LEU A 359 22.05 -24.83 15.43
CA LEU A 359 21.55 -24.69 16.80
C LEU A 359 21.21 -23.24 17.13
N SER A 360 20.29 -23.03 18.08
CA SER A 360 19.99 -21.69 18.63
C SER A 360 21.15 -21.14 19.48
N THR A 361 21.99 -22.01 20.04
CA THR A 361 23.17 -21.65 20.82
C THR A 361 24.39 -21.38 19.94
N SER A 362 25.25 -20.45 20.35
CA SER A 362 26.49 -20.08 19.65
C SER A 362 27.53 -21.21 19.55
N VAL A 363 27.35 -22.33 20.26
CA VAL A 363 28.27 -23.47 20.26
C VAL A 363 28.50 -24.04 18.84
N ALA A 364 27.48 -24.00 17.97
CA ALA A 364 27.60 -24.48 16.59
C ALA A 364 28.63 -23.69 15.76
N TYR A 365 28.89 -22.42 16.09
CA TYR A 365 29.88 -21.58 15.41
C TYR A 365 31.32 -22.06 15.64
N TYR A 366 31.60 -22.63 16.81
CA TYR A 366 32.93 -23.10 17.20
C TYR A 366 33.19 -24.57 16.82
N LYS A 367 32.23 -25.22 16.15
CA LYS A 367 32.34 -26.62 15.73
C LYS A 367 32.35 -26.69 14.21
N ARG A 368 33.01 -27.74 13.68
CA ARG A 368 32.95 -28.02 12.24
C ARG A 368 31.52 -28.41 11.88
N GLN A 369 30.91 -27.61 11.01
CA GLN A 369 29.59 -27.88 10.45
C GLN A 369 29.73 -28.73 9.20
N MET A 370 28.85 -29.72 9.06
CA MET A 370 28.63 -30.45 7.82
C MET A 370 27.65 -29.68 6.95
N TRP A 371 27.86 -29.69 5.63
CA TRP A 371 26.97 -29.00 4.70
C TRP A 371 25.94 -29.95 4.08
N VAL A 372 24.69 -29.49 4.06
CA VAL A 372 23.63 -30.04 3.23
C VAL A 372 23.41 -29.10 2.05
N PHE A 373 23.27 -29.69 0.87
CA PHE A 373 23.04 -29.01 -0.39
C PHE A 373 21.59 -29.23 -0.84
N ASN A 374 21.01 -28.20 -1.45
CA ASN A 374 19.66 -28.26 -1.98
C ASN A 374 19.61 -27.58 -3.36
N LEU A 375 19.43 -28.38 -4.41
CA LEU A 375 19.17 -27.88 -5.76
C LEU A 375 17.67 -27.78 -5.98
N CYS A 376 17.19 -26.57 -6.26
CA CYS A 376 15.81 -26.36 -6.69
C CYS A 376 15.75 -26.41 -8.22
N ILE A 377 14.83 -27.19 -8.77
CA ILE A 377 14.40 -27.12 -10.16
C ILE A 377 12.90 -26.79 -10.15
N HIS A 378 12.55 -25.58 -10.59
CA HIS A 378 11.19 -25.10 -10.62
C HIS A 378 10.62 -25.14 -12.03
N ASP A 379 9.57 -25.94 -12.23
CA ASP A 379 8.76 -25.96 -13.44
C ASP A 379 7.86 -24.72 -13.48
N GLU A 380 8.11 -23.82 -14.43
CA GLU A 380 7.41 -22.54 -14.57
C GLU A 380 6.00 -22.68 -15.14
N VAL A 381 5.70 -23.82 -15.81
CA VAL A 381 4.40 -24.08 -16.43
C VAL A 381 3.47 -24.69 -15.40
N ARG A 382 3.94 -25.73 -14.70
CA ARG A 382 3.19 -26.41 -13.62
C ARG A 382 3.23 -25.65 -12.32
N ASN A 383 4.17 -24.70 -12.17
CA ASN A 383 4.43 -23.95 -10.96
C ASN A 383 4.77 -24.88 -9.77
N VAL A 384 5.61 -25.88 -10.02
CA VAL A 384 6.05 -26.89 -9.04
C VAL A 384 7.56 -26.81 -8.85
N GLY A 385 8.02 -26.71 -7.60
CA GLY A 385 9.43 -26.77 -7.24
C GLY A 385 9.85 -28.19 -6.82
N HIS A 386 10.84 -28.75 -7.52
CA HIS A 386 11.50 -29.99 -7.15
C HIS A 386 12.77 -29.68 -6.36
N MET A 387 12.89 -30.22 -5.15
CA MET A 387 14.04 -30.02 -4.25
C MET A 387 14.87 -31.29 -4.21
N PHE A 388 16.09 -31.23 -4.72
CA PHE A 388 17.06 -32.32 -4.71
C PHE A 388 18.06 -32.06 -3.58
N ILE A 389 18.05 -32.91 -2.57
CA ILE A 389 18.81 -32.72 -1.33
C ILE A 389 19.84 -33.83 -1.22
N TRP A 390 21.07 -33.46 -0.88
CA TRP A 390 22.14 -34.38 -0.50
C TRP A 390 23.10 -33.67 0.45
N ASP A 391 23.90 -34.43 1.17
CA ASP A 391 24.87 -33.89 2.11
C ASP A 391 26.31 -34.16 1.68
N GLU A 392 27.26 -33.49 2.32
CA GLU A 392 28.68 -33.54 2.03
C GLU A 392 29.30 -34.95 2.15
N SER A 393 28.65 -35.90 2.85
CA SER A 393 29.12 -37.29 2.91
C SER A 393 28.77 -38.09 1.65
N ILE A 394 27.75 -37.66 0.90
CA ILE A 394 27.29 -38.35 -0.31
C ILE A 394 28.04 -37.83 -1.53
N ALA A 395 28.06 -36.51 -1.72
CA ALA A 395 28.65 -35.88 -2.89
C ALA A 395 29.00 -34.41 -2.66
N SER A 396 29.81 -33.86 -3.57
CA SER A 396 30.14 -32.44 -3.59
C SER A 396 28.99 -31.61 -4.19
N ARG A 397 29.22 -30.33 -4.49
CA ARG A 397 28.23 -29.45 -5.13
C ARG A 397 28.65 -28.98 -6.53
N GLY A 398 29.38 -29.83 -7.24
CA GLY A 398 29.98 -29.52 -8.54
C GLY A 398 29.02 -29.78 -9.70
N ALA A 399 29.53 -29.57 -10.92
CA ALA A 399 28.76 -29.73 -12.14
C ALA A 399 28.18 -31.15 -12.35
N GLN A 400 28.83 -32.17 -11.79
CA GLN A 400 28.40 -33.58 -11.91
C GLN A 400 27.13 -33.85 -11.08
N GLU A 401 27.06 -33.31 -9.87
CA GLU A 401 25.87 -33.42 -9.02
C GLU A 401 24.70 -32.62 -9.59
N ILE A 402 24.99 -31.43 -10.13
CA ILE A 402 23.99 -30.60 -10.83
C ILE A 402 23.40 -31.35 -12.03
N VAL A 403 24.23 -31.91 -12.91
CA VAL A 403 23.73 -32.61 -14.10
C VAL A 403 22.98 -33.90 -13.75
N SER A 404 23.41 -34.63 -12.71
CA SER A 404 22.68 -35.80 -12.21
C SER A 404 21.26 -35.44 -11.76
N CYS A 405 21.10 -34.33 -11.04
CA CYS A 405 19.78 -33.82 -10.65
C CYS A 405 18.95 -33.36 -11.85
N LEU A 406 19.57 -32.72 -12.85
CA LEU A 406 18.88 -32.32 -14.09
C LEU A 406 18.38 -33.54 -14.88
N ILE A 407 19.21 -34.58 -15.04
CA ILE A 407 18.83 -35.84 -15.68
C ILE A 407 17.67 -36.48 -14.92
N LYS A 408 17.76 -36.53 -13.58
CA LYS A 408 16.66 -37.03 -12.75
C LYS A 408 15.38 -36.23 -12.96
N TYR A 409 15.45 -34.90 -13.04
CA TYR A 409 14.29 -34.07 -13.35
C TYR A 409 13.71 -34.35 -14.74
N ILE A 410 14.56 -34.49 -15.76
CA ILE A 410 14.11 -34.82 -17.13
C ILE A 410 13.35 -36.15 -17.14
N SER A 411 13.81 -37.15 -16.39
CA SER A 411 13.11 -38.44 -16.26
C SER A 411 11.75 -38.36 -15.54
N LEU A 412 11.47 -37.27 -14.81
CA LEU A 412 10.18 -37.02 -14.15
C LEU A 412 9.18 -36.29 -15.05
N LEU A 413 9.62 -35.79 -16.21
CA LEU A 413 8.73 -35.14 -17.18
C LEU A 413 7.82 -36.17 -17.87
N PRO A 414 6.61 -35.79 -18.30
CA PRO A 414 5.70 -36.71 -18.99
C PRO A 414 6.36 -37.36 -20.20
N ASP A 415 6.00 -38.60 -20.47
CA ASP A 415 6.53 -39.33 -21.61
C ASP A 415 5.81 -38.94 -22.90
N THR A 416 6.30 -37.87 -23.52
CA THR A 416 5.82 -37.31 -24.78
C THR A 416 6.94 -37.33 -25.84
N PRO A 417 6.66 -37.75 -27.09
CA PRO A 417 7.68 -37.70 -28.12
C PRO A 417 8.02 -36.25 -28.49
N ASN A 418 9.28 -36.02 -28.87
CA ASN A 418 9.82 -34.76 -29.36
C ASN A 418 9.75 -33.56 -28.38
N LYS A 419 9.95 -33.80 -27.08
CA LYS A 419 10.00 -32.77 -26.04
C LYS A 419 11.09 -31.71 -26.30
N ILE A 420 10.74 -30.45 -26.05
CA ILE A 420 11.67 -29.32 -26.02
C ILE A 420 11.77 -28.85 -24.57
N ILE A 421 12.99 -28.84 -24.02
CA ILE A 421 13.25 -28.50 -22.61
C ILE A 421 14.10 -27.25 -22.53
N ASN A 422 13.53 -26.18 -21.98
CA ASN A 422 14.23 -24.91 -21.76
C ASN A 422 14.61 -24.79 -20.28
N LEU A 423 15.91 -24.88 -20.01
CA LEU A 423 16.50 -24.78 -18.68
C LEU A 423 17.13 -23.41 -18.50
N TYR A 424 16.65 -22.66 -17.52
CA TYR A 424 17.16 -21.35 -17.13
C TYR A 424 17.96 -21.45 -15.84
N SER A 425 19.12 -20.78 -15.76
CA SER A 425 19.88 -20.71 -14.51
C SER A 425 20.73 -19.43 -14.41
N ASP A 426 21.20 -19.15 -13.21
CA ASP A 426 22.23 -18.15 -12.99
C ASP A 426 23.56 -18.67 -13.53
N ALA A 427 24.36 -17.77 -14.12
CA ALA A 427 25.66 -18.11 -14.72
C ALA A 427 26.75 -18.41 -13.66
N CYS A 428 26.41 -19.15 -12.61
CA CYS A 428 27.36 -19.62 -11.60
C CYS A 428 28.30 -20.69 -12.21
N GLY A 429 29.55 -20.74 -11.75
CA GLY A 429 30.60 -21.59 -12.34
C GLY A 429 30.29 -23.09 -12.36
N GLY A 430 29.44 -23.58 -11.45
CA GLY A 430 28.94 -24.95 -11.45
C GLY A 430 27.87 -25.25 -12.50
N HIS A 431 27.09 -24.23 -12.88
CA HIS A 431 25.97 -24.36 -13.84
C HIS A 431 26.44 -24.12 -15.28
N ARG A 432 27.36 -23.18 -15.48
CA ARG A 432 27.98 -22.88 -16.77
C ARG A 432 29.28 -23.68 -16.94
N ASN A 433 29.17 -25.00 -16.84
CA ASN A 433 30.29 -25.93 -16.92
C ASN A 433 30.11 -26.91 -18.09
N ILE A 434 31.21 -27.25 -18.78
CA ILE A 434 31.20 -28.19 -19.90
C ILE A 434 30.60 -29.55 -19.52
N LYS A 435 30.79 -30.01 -18.28
CA LYS A 435 30.25 -31.29 -17.80
C LYS A 435 28.71 -31.30 -17.77
N VAL A 436 28.08 -30.16 -17.49
CA VAL A 436 26.61 -30.05 -17.55
C VAL A 436 26.12 -30.21 -18.99
N VAL A 437 26.78 -29.54 -19.93
CA VAL A 437 26.45 -29.63 -21.35
C VAL A 437 26.63 -31.06 -21.85
N LEU A 438 27.77 -31.71 -21.54
CA LEU A 438 28.04 -33.08 -21.95
C LEU A 438 27.04 -34.08 -21.38
N GLY A 439 26.66 -33.96 -20.10
CA GLY A 439 25.66 -34.86 -19.50
C GLY A 439 24.25 -34.65 -20.05
N LEU A 440 23.87 -33.42 -20.42
CA LEU A 440 22.59 -33.17 -21.10
C LEU A 440 22.60 -33.66 -22.55
N LEU A 441 23.74 -33.60 -23.24
CA LEU A 441 23.90 -34.17 -24.58
C LEU A 441 23.81 -35.70 -24.57
N ASP A 442 24.44 -36.35 -23.58
CA ASP A 442 24.28 -37.79 -23.35
C ASP A 442 22.81 -38.17 -23.15
N GLU A 443 22.08 -37.40 -22.32
CA GLU A 443 20.66 -37.62 -22.10
C GLU A 443 19.80 -37.42 -23.37
N LEU A 444 20.16 -36.45 -24.22
CA LEU A 444 19.49 -36.21 -25.50
C LEU A 444 19.67 -37.38 -26.49
N GLN A 445 20.80 -38.09 -26.42
CA GLN A 445 21.14 -39.20 -27.31
C GLN A 445 20.57 -40.55 -26.83
N LYS A 446 20.08 -40.64 -25.59
CA LYS A 446 19.50 -41.89 -25.07
C LYS A 446 18.18 -42.22 -25.77
N ASN A 447 18.13 -43.42 -26.33
CA ASN A 447 16.91 -43.99 -26.92
C ASN A 447 15.81 -44.09 -25.84
N GLY A 448 14.61 -43.58 -26.16
CA GLY A 448 13.42 -43.72 -25.30
C GLY A 448 13.07 -42.52 -24.42
N VAL A 449 13.88 -41.46 -24.36
CA VAL A 449 13.56 -40.26 -23.53
C VAL A 449 12.62 -39.28 -24.26
N GLY A 450 12.51 -39.41 -25.59
CA GLY A 450 11.63 -38.61 -26.42
C GLY A 450 12.00 -37.12 -26.46
N VAL A 451 13.22 -36.74 -26.08
CA VAL A 451 13.68 -35.34 -26.07
C VAL A 451 14.25 -35.00 -27.44
N LYS A 452 13.73 -33.94 -28.06
CA LYS A 452 14.20 -33.41 -29.34
C LYS A 452 15.27 -32.33 -29.13
N GLU A 453 15.11 -31.52 -28.10
CA GLU A 453 15.94 -30.33 -27.91
C GLU A 453 16.05 -29.95 -26.43
N ILE A 454 17.26 -29.60 -25.99
CA ILE A 454 17.52 -29.04 -24.65
C ILE A 454 18.22 -27.69 -24.82
N ASN A 455 17.55 -26.63 -24.38
CA ASN A 455 18.09 -25.27 -24.38
C ASN A 455 18.57 -24.88 -22.99
N LEU A 456 19.89 -24.71 -22.84
CA LEU A 456 20.47 -24.18 -21.61
C LEU A 456 20.68 -22.66 -21.73
N LYS A 457 19.93 -21.89 -20.95
CA LYS A 457 19.87 -20.42 -21.02
C LYS A 457 20.28 -19.81 -19.69
N PHE A 458 21.00 -18.70 -19.73
CA PHE A 458 21.54 -18.06 -18.53
C PHE A 458 20.97 -16.66 -18.30
N PHE A 459 20.67 -16.34 -17.05
CA PHE A 459 20.35 -14.98 -16.66
C PHE A 459 21.58 -14.08 -16.71
N VAL A 460 21.35 -12.79 -16.93
CA VAL A 460 22.38 -11.77 -16.71
C VAL A 460 22.65 -11.72 -15.20
N SER A 461 23.91 -11.91 -14.81
CA SER A 461 24.34 -11.92 -13.40
C SER A 461 23.77 -10.74 -12.62
N GLY A 462 23.21 -11.01 -11.44
CA GLY A 462 22.60 -9.99 -10.57
C GLY A 462 21.21 -9.49 -11.00
N HIS A 463 20.67 -9.98 -12.11
CA HIS A 463 19.32 -9.66 -12.59
C HIS A 463 18.37 -10.87 -12.64
N SER A 464 18.83 -11.99 -12.08
CA SER A 464 18.03 -13.16 -11.81
C SER A 464 17.05 -12.86 -10.69
N PHE A 465 15.79 -12.71 -11.06
CA PHE A 465 14.70 -12.87 -10.10
C PHE A 465 14.21 -14.29 -10.29
N SER A 466 14.94 -15.25 -9.71
CA SER A 466 14.65 -16.67 -9.90
C SER A 466 13.42 -17.06 -9.08
N THR A 467 12.58 -17.93 -9.64
CA THR A 467 11.51 -18.60 -8.89
C THR A 467 12.09 -19.55 -7.84
N CYS A 468 13.30 -20.05 -8.04
CA CYS A 468 14.03 -20.83 -7.04
C CYS A 468 14.31 -20.00 -5.78
N ASP A 469 14.73 -18.73 -5.93
CA ASP A 469 14.93 -17.82 -4.79
C ASP A 469 13.66 -17.64 -3.95
N GLN A 470 12.49 -17.63 -4.61
CA GLN A 470 11.22 -17.56 -3.90
C GLN A 470 10.98 -18.82 -3.07
N ASN A 471 11.28 -20.00 -3.62
CA ASN A 471 11.14 -21.26 -2.90
C ASN A 471 12.12 -21.34 -1.72
N PHE A 472 13.38 -20.94 -1.92
CA PHE A 472 14.37 -20.82 -0.85
C PHE A 472 13.90 -19.85 0.24
N GLY A 473 13.32 -18.71 -0.14
CA GLY A 473 12.75 -17.76 0.81
C GLY A 473 11.55 -18.29 1.61
N VAL A 474 10.85 -19.31 1.12
CA VAL A 474 9.82 -20.04 1.89
C VAL A 474 10.47 -21.02 2.86
N ILE A 475 11.49 -21.77 2.41
CA ILE A 475 12.28 -22.69 3.25
C ILE A 475 12.94 -21.94 4.41
N ASP A 476 13.55 -20.79 4.15
CA ASP A 476 14.21 -19.95 5.16
C ASP A 476 13.22 -19.37 6.19
N LYS A 477 11.96 -19.14 5.79
CA LYS A 477 10.89 -18.75 6.72
C LYS A 477 10.47 -19.93 7.59
N GLU A 478 10.34 -21.11 6.99
CA GLU A 478 9.92 -22.31 7.71
C GLU A 478 10.98 -22.74 8.73
N LYS A 479 12.27 -22.60 8.39
CA LYS A 479 13.38 -22.85 9.32
C LYS A 479 13.26 -22.11 10.66
N LYS A 480 12.56 -20.97 10.71
CA LYS A 480 12.32 -20.21 11.96
C LYS A 480 11.45 -20.97 12.97
N TYR A 481 10.63 -21.91 12.53
CA TYR A 481 9.81 -22.76 13.40
C TYR A 481 10.53 -24.05 13.81
N HIS A 482 11.68 -24.33 13.20
CA HIS A 482 12.53 -25.47 13.50
C HIS A 482 13.84 -24.97 14.12
N GLU A 483 13.81 -24.58 15.39
CA GLU A 483 14.93 -23.91 16.06
C GLU A 483 16.26 -24.67 15.91
N ASN A 484 16.24 -25.99 16.10
CA ASN A 484 17.42 -26.83 16.05
C ASN A 484 17.35 -27.85 14.90
N ILE A 485 18.46 -27.97 14.17
CA ILE A 485 18.73 -29.01 13.17
C ILE A 485 19.92 -29.82 13.66
N TYR A 486 19.71 -31.11 13.90
CA TYR A 486 20.72 -32.02 14.42
C TYR A 486 21.30 -32.91 13.34
N LYS A 487 20.50 -33.32 12.36
CA LYS A 487 20.89 -34.22 11.27
C LYS A 487 20.38 -33.74 9.90
N PRO A 488 20.97 -34.21 8.78
CA PRO A 488 20.52 -33.84 7.43
C PRO A 488 19.02 -34.07 7.18
N ASP A 489 18.43 -35.14 7.71
CA ASP A 489 16.99 -35.44 7.59
C ASP A 489 16.08 -34.33 8.15
N ASP A 490 16.55 -33.56 9.12
CA ASP A 490 15.76 -32.48 9.71
C ASP A 490 15.55 -31.37 8.66
N TRP A 491 16.54 -31.13 7.78
CA TRP A 491 16.37 -30.22 6.64
C TRP A 491 15.32 -30.71 5.65
N VAL A 492 15.25 -32.03 5.40
CA VAL A 492 14.19 -32.62 4.57
C VAL A 492 12.81 -32.34 5.18
N SER A 493 12.70 -32.43 6.51
CA SER A 493 11.47 -32.10 7.23
C SER A 493 11.11 -30.62 7.09
N VAL A 494 12.06 -29.69 7.27
CA VAL A 494 11.82 -28.25 7.05
C VAL A 494 11.33 -28.00 5.63
N ILE A 495 11.98 -28.58 4.63
CA ILE A 495 11.65 -28.37 3.21
C ILE A 495 10.25 -28.92 2.88
N ARG A 496 9.84 -30.05 3.45
CA ARG A 496 8.49 -30.61 3.27
C ARG A 496 7.38 -29.72 3.88
N HIS A 497 7.66 -29.07 5.01
CA HIS A 497 6.72 -28.15 5.67
C HIS A 497 6.67 -26.77 5.02
N ALA A 498 7.71 -26.38 4.27
CA ALA A 498 7.83 -25.11 3.58
C ALA A 498 6.80 -24.97 2.45
N LYS A 499 5.59 -24.53 2.78
CA LYS A 499 4.49 -24.28 1.82
C LYS A 499 4.14 -22.79 1.76
N LYS A 500 3.86 -22.30 0.55
CA LYS A 500 3.32 -20.96 0.32
C LYS A 500 1.88 -20.94 0.87
N LYS A 501 1.66 -20.23 1.98
CA LYS A 501 0.32 -20.02 2.57
C LYS A 501 -0.54 -19.12 1.69
#